data_AF-A0A6B1BR85-F1
#
_entry.id   AF-A0A6B1BR85-F1
#
_cell.length_a   1.000
_cell.length_b   1.000
_cell.length_c   1.000
_cell.angle_alpha   90.00
_cell.angle_beta   90.00
_cell.angle_gamma   90.00
#
_symmetry.space_group_name_H-M   'P 1'
#
loop_
_entity.id
_entity.type
_entity.pdbx_description
1 polymer ?
#
loop_
_entity_poly.entity_id
_entity_poly.type
_entity_poly.pdbx_seq_one_letter_code
_entity_poly.pdbx_strand_id
1 'polypeptide(L)'
;MNNRTASVHKMVTYLNNSEADGGGFWLPNIQRNFVWGEEQIQRLFDSIMREYPISTLLVWRTKSLIRRRKFIDNYKHTLKRTDFYVPEDNKTKLLVLDGQQRLQSLFIGLEGSFEKKELFFDVLSGDLVSPEDMRFHFKFIEPNSASFPWVKFKDIIFDNRRSNRISGSIINESTTTLDDEQVDRIEDNIMCARDQFRVAEILVYQELDSIDDEEIYTEDDVVEIFIRANAGGTRLGKSDLLFSLLAAAWEDADGKMEELLGELNKSDYDFTRDFILKTCLSLLGKGARYEVWKFRDDKTREAIIEKWNPISKAIKDVRDFLYDKTFLRTDRAVSSYLALIPIIYLRYHFPAKWDSIQRLDDYVLRTLITGAFSGTPDSLIDMCTRHISDQQEFNVSELFGIIRNNGRSLEINRDTILGQSYGSKGSHLIFNLWYKNFNYTPAYESNLPQVDHIFPQSLLKSVKDINPGTGKRDLLRYKVENRNQIANLMLLTTKENGPGGKSDTPPDIWFKDKSESYLDLHLIPKEKELWKLKNYEHFLKAREELICQKFEYLIQKETQ
;
A
#
# COMPACT_ATOMS: atom_id res chain seq x y z
N MET A 1 -25.10 8.02 18.08
CA MET A 1 -24.77 6.67 17.57
C MET A 1 -25.32 5.67 18.56
N ASN A 2 -26.22 4.79 18.13
CA ASN A 2 -26.76 3.74 18.99
C ASN A 2 -25.99 2.44 18.70
N ASN A 3 -25.46 1.81 19.74
CA ASN A 3 -24.91 0.47 19.63
C ASN A 3 -26.08 -0.51 19.47
N ARG A 4 -26.04 -1.33 18.44
CA ARG A 4 -26.96 -2.45 18.25
C ARG A 4 -26.22 -3.76 18.49
N THR A 5 -26.96 -4.77 18.90
CA THR A 5 -26.45 -6.10 19.22
C THR A 5 -27.21 -7.15 18.41
N ALA A 6 -26.53 -8.24 18.05
CA ALA A 6 -27.14 -9.36 17.36
C ALA A 6 -26.38 -10.65 17.68
N SER A 7 -27.08 -11.79 17.64
CA SER A 7 -26.41 -13.09 17.63
C SER A 7 -25.74 -13.36 16.28
N VAL A 8 -24.73 -14.23 16.29
CA VAL A 8 -24.02 -14.61 15.05
C VAL A 8 -24.98 -15.20 14.03
N HIS A 9 -25.84 -16.14 14.46
CA HIS A 9 -26.86 -16.75 13.63
C HIS A 9 -27.78 -15.70 12.97
N LYS A 10 -28.28 -14.73 13.74
CA LYS A 10 -29.13 -13.66 13.20
C LYS A 10 -28.38 -12.81 12.18
N MET A 11 -27.15 -12.40 12.50
CA MET A 11 -26.35 -11.57 11.58
C MET A 11 -26.06 -12.31 10.27
N VAL A 12 -25.65 -13.57 10.34
CA VAL A 12 -25.33 -14.40 9.17
C VAL A 12 -26.54 -14.56 8.26
N THR A 13 -27.73 -14.86 8.80
CA THR A 13 -28.96 -14.98 8.01
C THR A 13 -29.44 -13.66 7.37
N TYR A 14 -28.93 -12.51 7.84
CA TYR A 14 -29.23 -11.19 7.28
C TYR A 14 -28.22 -10.77 6.20
N LEU A 15 -27.08 -11.46 6.08
CA LEU A 15 -26.12 -11.21 5.00
C LEU A 15 -26.76 -11.57 3.65
N ASN A 16 -26.55 -10.71 2.65
CA ASN A 16 -27.06 -10.92 1.29
C ASN A 16 -28.59 -11.05 1.15
N ASN A 17 -29.36 -10.68 2.18
CA ASN A 17 -30.82 -10.87 2.20
C ASN A 17 -31.56 -9.52 2.18
N SER A 18 -32.12 -9.14 1.03
CA SER A 18 -32.84 -7.86 0.87
C SER A 18 -34.14 -7.76 1.67
N GLU A 19 -34.70 -8.89 2.09
CA GLU A 19 -35.96 -8.96 2.86
C GLU A 19 -35.71 -8.95 4.38
N ALA A 20 -34.45 -9.00 4.81
CA ALA A 20 -34.09 -8.87 6.21
C ALA A 20 -34.33 -7.44 6.73
N ASP A 21 -34.40 -7.29 8.04
CA ASP A 21 -34.55 -5.98 8.67
C ASP A 21 -33.41 -5.02 8.25
N GLY A 22 -33.76 -3.76 7.99
CA GLY A 22 -32.84 -2.79 7.39
C GLY A 22 -32.38 -3.11 5.95
N GLY A 23 -33.02 -4.07 5.27
CA GLY A 23 -32.69 -4.49 3.90
C GLY A 23 -31.43 -5.35 3.78
N GLY A 24 -31.00 -5.95 4.89
CA GLY A 24 -29.86 -6.88 4.96
C GLY A 24 -28.49 -6.21 4.92
N PHE A 25 -27.48 -7.01 5.26
CA PHE A 25 -26.09 -6.59 5.31
C PHE A 25 -25.36 -6.91 4.00
N TRP A 26 -24.65 -5.91 3.48
CA TRP A 26 -23.94 -5.96 2.21
C TRP A 26 -22.56 -5.34 2.34
N LEU A 27 -21.69 -5.61 1.37
CA LEU A 27 -20.40 -4.97 1.26
C LEU A 27 -20.45 -3.82 0.27
N PRO A 28 -20.03 -2.60 0.62
CA PRO A 28 -19.83 -1.57 -0.39
C PRO A 28 -18.69 -1.99 -1.33
N ASN A 29 -18.78 -1.65 -2.61
CA ASN A 29 -17.83 -2.15 -3.61
C ASN A 29 -16.38 -1.69 -3.34
N ILE A 30 -16.19 -0.59 -2.61
CA ILE A 30 -14.89 -0.09 -2.14
C ILE A 30 -14.16 -1.07 -1.21
N GLN A 31 -14.88 -1.96 -0.51
CA GLN A 31 -14.26 -2.89 0.43
C GLN A 31 -13.26 -3.82 -0.26
N ARG A 32 -12.10 -3.96 0.35
CA ARG A 32 -11.01 -4.81 -0.14
C ARG A 32 -11.43 -6.28 -0.26
N ASN A 33 -10.64 -7.06 -0.99
CA ASN A 33 -10.84 -8.50 -1.08
C ASN A 33 -10.72 -9.17 0.30
N PHE A 34 -11.33 -10.35 0.43
CA PHE A 34 -11.12 -11.19 1.60
C PHE A 34 -9.69 -11.74 1.57
N VAL A 35 -8.96 -11.58 2.68
CA VAL A 35 -7.54 -11.94 2.79
C VAL A 35 -7.23 -12.87 3.95
N TRP A 36 -8.24 -13.26 4.74
CA TRP A 36 -8.02 -14.18 5.85
C TRP A 36 -7.89 -15.62 5.35
N GLY A 37 -6.92 -16.35 5.90
CA GLY A 37 -6.74 -17.78 5.67
C GLY A 37 -7.51 -18.66 6.66
N GLU A 38 -7.48 -19.98 6.44
CA GLU A 38 -8.17 -20.98 7.27
C GLU A 38 -7.89 -20.81 8.78
N GLU A 39 -6.63 -20.63 9.17
CA GLU A 39 -6.21 -20.51 10.57
C GLU A 39 -6.83 -19.29 11.28
N GLN A 40 -6.93 -18.15 10.58
CA GLN A 40 -7.52 -16.93 11.16
C GLN A 40 -9.01 -17.10 11.41
N ILE A 41 -9.71 -17.82 10.52
CA ILE A 41 -11.11 -18.17 10.69
C ILE A 41 -11.25 -19.11 11.91
N GLN A 42 -10.43 -20.15 12.00
CA GLN A 42 -10.47 -21.12 13.11
C GLN A 42 -10.26 -20.43 14.47
N ARG A 43 -9.30 -19.52 14.57
CA ARG A 43 -9.06 -18.71 15.80
C ARG A 43 -10.22 -17.79 16.15
N LEU A 44 -10.93 -17.23 15.16
CA LEU A 44 -12.13 -16.43 15.41
C LEU A 44 -13.24 -17.29 16.03
N PHE A 45 -13.46 -18.50 15.51
CA PHE A 45 -14.48 -19.42 16.05
C PHE A 45 -14.10 -19.90 17.46
N ASP A 46 -12.82 -20.23 17.71
CA ASP A 46 -12.31 -20.54 19.06
C ASP A 46 -12.55 -19.37 20.03
N SER A 47 -12.24 -18.14 19.62
CA SER A 47 -12.44 -16.94 20.44
C SER A 47 -13.91 -16.75 20.82
N ILE A 48 -14.84 -17.03 19.91
CA ILE A 48 -16.28 -16.95 20.18
C ILE A 48 -16.71 -18.03 21.18
N MET A 49 -16.28 -19.28 20.98
CA MET A 49 -16.56 -20.37 21.93
C MET A 49 -15.98 -20.09 23.33
N ARG A 50 -14.88 -19.34 23.41
CA ARG A 50 -14.25 -18.91 24.67
C ARG A 50 -14.86 -17.65 25.29
N GLU A 51 -15.94 -17.13 24.69
CA GLU A 51 -16.64 -15.93 25.16
C GLU A 51 -15.76 -14.67 25.13
N TYR A 52 -14.77 -14.64 24.23
CA TYR A 52 -13.88 -13.49 24.11
C TYR A 52 -14.58 -12.33 23.40
N PRO A 53 -14.33 -11.09 23.85
CA PRO A 53 -14.99 -9.93 23.27
C PRO A 53 -14.58 -9.76 21.80
N ILE A 54 -15.59 -9.60 20.94
CA ILE A 54 -15.41 -9.27 19.54
C ILE A 54 -15.51 -7.76 19.40
N SER A 55 -14.55 -7.14 18.70
CA SER A 55 -14.59 -5.69 18.48
C SER A 55 -15.88 -5.24 17.78
N THR A 56 -16.30 -4.01 18.01
CA THR A 56 -17.48 -3.45 17.36
C THR A 56 -17.34 -3.44 15.83
N LEU A 57 -18.45 -3.62 15.11
CA LEU A 57 -18.56 -3.44 13.66
C LEU A 57 -19.06 -2.03 13.36
N LEU A 58 -18.72 -1.49 12.20
CA LEU A 58 -19.27 -0.21 11.72
C LEU A 58 -20.13 -0.47 10.50
N VAL A 59 -21.37 0.01 10.53
CA VAL A 59 -22.40 -0.26 9.53
C VAL A 59 -23.06 1.04 9.12
N TRP A 60 -23.32 1.22 7.83
CA TRP A 60 -24.03 2.36 7.29
C TRP A 60 -25.39 1.98 6.73
N ARG A 61 -26.45 2.53 7.32
CA ARG A 61 -27.83 2.40 6.88
C ARG A 61 -28.15 3.51 5.89
N THR A 62 -28.45 3.14 4.64
CA THR A 62 -28.63 4.10 3.55
C THR A 62 -29.61 3.61 2.48
N LYS A 63 -30.16 4.55 1.69
CA LYS A 63 -30.88 4.30 0.43
C LYS A 63 -30.08 4.74 -0.80
N SER A 64 -28.84 5.22 -0.59
CA SER A 64 -27.97 5.71 -1.66
C SER A 64 -27.76 4.64 -2.74
N LEU A 65 -27.59 5.11 -3.98
CA LEU A 65 -27.29 4.31 -5.17
C LEU A 65 -25.84 3.80 -5.20
N ILE A 66 -25.16 3.75 -4.07
CA ILE A 66 -23.81 3.19 -3.99
C ILE A 66 -23.83 1.69 -4.34
N ARG A 67 -22.90 1.32 -5.22
CA ARG A 67 -22.66 -0.07 -5.58
C ARG A 67 -22.33 -0.92 -4.37
N ARG A 68 -23.03 -2.05 -4.29
CA ARG A 68 -22.81 -3.08 -3.28
C ARG A 68 -22.50 -4.41 -3.94
N ARG A 69 -21.89 -5.29 -3.16
CA ARG A 69 -21.61 -6.67 -3.53
C ARG A 69 -22.04 -7.62 -2.43
N LYS A 70 -22.24 -8.88 -2.81
CA LYS A 70 -22.52 -9.96 -1.87
C LYS A 70 -21.28 -10.31 -1.05
N PHE A 71 -21.52 -10.77 0.18
CA PHE A 71 -20.59 -11.64 0.90
C PHE A 71 -20.44 -12.96 0.15
N ILE A 72 -19.24 -13.55 0.19
CA ILE A 72 -18.90 -14.76 -0.56
C ILE A 72 -19.17 -15.97 0.34
N ASP A 73 -20.14 -16.81 0.00
CA ASP A 73 -20.39 -18.06 0.71
C ASP A 73 -19.27 -19.08 0.42
N ASN A 74 -19.04 -19.37 -0.86
CA ASN A 74 -18.10 -20.38 -1.33
C ASN A 74 -16.83 -19.73 -1.87
N TYR A 75 -15.88 -19.45 -0.98
CA TYR A 75 -14.65 -18.73 -1.31
C TYR A 75 -13.65 -19.59 -2.09
N LYS A 76 -13.05 -18.99 -3.14
CA LYS A 76 -11.89 -19.49 -3.88
C LYS A 76 -10.99 -18.32 -4.28
N HIS A 77 -9.67 -18.53 -4.30
CA HIS A 77 -8.69 -17.49 -4.67
C HIS A 77 -8.85 -16.97 -6.10
N THR A 78 -9.45 -17.74 -7.00
CA THR A 78 -9.67 -17.35 -8.41
C THR A 78 -10.90 -16.48 -8.64
N LEU A 79 -11.73 -16.26 -7.61
CA LEU A 79 -12.96 -15.48 -7.73
C LEU A 79 -12.65 -14.01 -8.00
N LYS A 80 -13.37 -13.41 -8.96
CA LYS A 80 -13.27 -11.98 -9.23
C LYS A 80 -14.36 -11.23 -8.47
N ARG A 81 -14.06 -10.01 -8.03
CA ARG A 81 -15.02 -9.16 -7.31
C ARG A 81 -16.27 -8.86 -8.14
N THR A 82 -16.09 -8.76 -9.46
CA THR A 82 -17.15 -8.50 -10.45
C THR A 82 -18.27 -9.54 -10.40
N ASP A 83 -17.95 -10.78 -10.00
CA ASP A 83 -18.90 -11.90 -10.02
C ASP A 83 -19.98 -11.79 -8.93
N PHE A 84 -19.78 -10.90 -7.94
CA PHE A 84 -20.64 -10.72 -6.77
C PHE A 84 -21.42 -9.40 -6.77
N TYR A 85 -21.44 -8.71 -7.90
CA TYR A 85 -22.15 -7.44 -8.06
C TYR A 85 -23.65 -7.60 -7.81
N VAL A 86 -24.24 -6.63 -7.11
CA VAL A 86 -25.69 -6.53 -6.91
C VAL A 86 -26.16 -5.25 -7.60
N PRO A 87 -27.16 -5.32 -8.49
CA PRO A 87 -27.73 -4.14 -9.13
C PRO A 87 -28.13 -3.06 -8.11
N GLU A 88 -27.91 -1.81 -8.50
CA GLU A 88 -28.26 -0.64 -7.70
C GLU A 88 -29.78 -0.53 -7.54
N ASP A 89 -30.21 -0.13 -6.35
CA ASP A 89 -31.59 0.17 -6.02
C ASP A 89 -31.68 1.28 -4.97
N ASN A 90 -32.86 1.85 -4.79
CA ASN A 90 -33.15 2.84 -3.75
C ASN A 90 -33.73 2.20 -2.47
N LYS A 91 -33.62 0.87 -2.33
CA LYS A 91 -34.07 0.17 -1.13
C LYS A 91 -33.10 0.45 0.01
N THR A 92 -33.63 0.48 1.23
CA THR A 92 -32.80 0.54 2.44
C THR A 92 -31.81 -0.62 2.43
N LYS A 93 -30.56 -0.38 2.82
CA LYS A 93 -29.50 -1.37 2.89
C LYS A 93 -28.52 -1.04 4.02
N LEU A 94 -27.91 -2.06 4.61
CA LEU A 94 -26.85 -1.93 5.62
C LEU A 94 -25.49 -2.26 4.99
N LEU A 95 -24.62 -1.26 4.82
CA LEU A 95 -23.29 -1.41 4.24
C LEU A 95 -22.24 -1.56 5.34
N VAL A 96 -21.51 -2.67 5.34
CA VAL A 96 -20.47 -2.93 6.34
C VAL A 96 -19.19 -2.15 6.00
N LEU A 97 -18.87 -1.17 6.84
CA LEU A 97 -17.72 -0.27 6.71
C LEU A 97 -16.48 -0.79 7.44
N ASP A 98 -16.65 -1.41 8.60
CA ASP A 98 -15.59 -2.08 9.35
C ASP A 98 -16.05 -3.44 9.89
N GLY A 99 -15.12 -4.38 9.99
CA GLY A 99 -15.38 -5.75 10.41
C GLY A 99 -15.74 -6.72 9.29
N GLN A 100 -15.57 -6.30 8.02
CA GLN A 100 -15.82 -7.14 6.83
C GLN A 100 -15.18 -8.54 6.97
N GLN A 101 -13.90 -8.63 7.32
CA GLN A 101 -13.18 -9.91 7.32
C GLN A 101 -13.76 -10.88 8.36
N ARG A 102 -14.23 -10.35 9.50
CA ARG A 102 -14.85 -11.14 10.56
C ARG A 102 -16.22 -11.66 10.12
N LEU A 103 -17.09 -10.80 9.59
CA LEU A 103 -18.40 -11.21 9.07
C LEU A 103 -18.27 -12.19 7.89
N GLN A 104 -17.33 -11.95 6.99
CA GLN A 104 -17.05 -12.84 5.86
C GLN A 104 -16.57 -14.22 6.33
N SER A 105 -15.76 -14.28 7.39
CA SER A 105 -15.30 -15.53 8.00
C SER A 105 -16.45 -16.31 8.65
N LEU A 106 -17.34 -15.61 9.36
CA LEU A 106 -18.54 -16.20 9.93
C LEU A 106 -19.47 -16.75 8.85
N PHE A 107 -19.65 -16.00 7.76
CA PHE A 107 -20.47 -16.42 6.62
C PHE A 107 -19.91 -17.68 5.94
N ILE A 108 -18.60 -17.71 5.67
CA ILE A 108 -17.92 -18.88 5.10
C ILE A 108 -18.04 -20.10 6.03
N GLY A 109 -17.80 -19.93 7.32
CA GLY A 109 -17.81 -21.04 8.28
C GLY A 109 -19.20 -21.60 8.59
N LEU A 110 -20.26 -20.81 8.41
CA LEU A 110 -21.63 -21.18 8.79
C LEU A 110 -22.56 -21.47 7.60
N GLU A 111 -22.35 -20.87 6.43
CA GLU A 111 -23.24 -21.11 5.26
C GLU A 111 -22.50 -21.64 4.02
N GLY A 112 -21.17 -21.59 3.99
CA GLY A 112 -20.41 -21.84 2.77
C GLY A 112 -19.21 -22.75 2.92
N SER A 113 -18.16 -22.43 2.16
CA SER A 113 -16.92 -23.22 2.11
C SER A 113 -15.70 -22.36 1.80
N PHE A 114 -14.53 -22.80 2.27
CA PHE A 114 -13.23 -22.22 1.93
C PHE A 114 -12.49 -23.22 1.04
N GLU A 115 -12.24 -22.87 -0.22
CA GLU A 115 -11.60 -23.77 -1.20
C GLU A 115 -12.29 -25.14 -1.28
N LYS A 116 -13.65 -25.14 -1.27
CA LYS A 116 -14.55 -26.31 -1.24
C LYS A 116 -14.52 -27.16 0.04
N LYS A 117 -13.78 -26.75 1.07
CA LYS A 117 -13.80 -27.38 2.39
C LYS A 117 -14.80 -26.66 3.29
N GLU A 118 -15.50 -27.42 4.13
CA GLU A 118 -16.45 -26.88 5.10
C GLU A 118 -15.81 -26.82 6.49
N LEU A 119 -16.33 -25.98 7.38
CA LEU A 119 -15.81 -25.87 8.74
C LEU A 119 -16.38 -26.99 9.62
N PHE A 120 -15.49 -27.78 10.18
CA PHE A 120 -15.77 -28.82 11.16
C PHE A 120 -15.26 -28.42 12.54
N PHE A 121 -15.95 -28.93 13.56
CA PHE A 121 -15.62 -28.75 14.97
C PHE A 121 -15.34 -30.11 15.59
N ASP A 122 -14.24 -30.20 16.34
CA ASP A 122 -13.92 -31.37 17.16
C ASP A 122 -14.74 -31.31 18.44
N VAL A 123 -15.81 -32.13 18.50
CA VAL A 123 -16.74 -32.12 19.64
C VAL A 123 -16.13 -32.64 20.94
N LEU A 124 -14.93 -33.22 20.90
CA LEU A 124 -14.19 -33.67 22.09
C LEU A 124 -13.12 -32.67 22.52
N SER A 125 -12.88 -31.59 21.76
CA SER A 125 -11.93 -30.53 22.14
C SER A 125 -12.36 -29.75 23.39
N GLY A 126 -11.51 -28.88 23.91
CA GLY A 126 -11.85 -28.01 25.05
C GLY A 126 -10.79 -27.92 26.15
N ASP A 127 -9.70 -28.70 26.03
CA ASP A 127 -8.56 -28.66 26.95
C ASP A 127 -7.52 -27.66 26.46
N LEU A 128 -6.89 -26.93 27.40
CA LEU A 128 -5.78 -26.04 27.10
C LEU A 128 -4.49 -26.85 27.05
N VAL A 129 -4.00 -27.13 25.84
CA VAL A 129 -2.78 -27.91 25.62
C VAL A 129 -1.62 -26.98 25.24
N SER A 130 -0.67 -26.76 26.15
CA SER A 130 0.59 -26.07 25.82
C SER A 130 1.40 -26.92 24.83
N PRO A 131 2.00 -26.36 23.75
CA PRO A 131 2.25 -24.95 23.44
C PRO A 131 1.19 -24.26 22.57
N GLU A 132 0.01 -24.85 22.36
CA GLU A 132 -1.02 -24.31 21.48
C GLU A 132 -1.96 -23.33 22.22
N ASP A 133 -2.28 -22.21 21.57
CA ASP A 133 -3.12 -21.11 22.11
C ASP A 133 -4.63 -21.33 21.90
N MET A 134 -5.05 -22.47 21.35
CA MET A 134 -6.45 -22.80 21.00
C MET A 134 -7.05 -23.78 22.01
N ARG A 135 -8.31 -23.56 22.41
CA ARG A 135 -9.06 -24.44 23.34
C ARG A 135 -10.02 -25.34 22.58
N PHE A 136 -10.73 -24.77 21.61
CA PHE A 136 -11.70 -25.45 20.77
C PHE A 136 -11.12 -25.61 19.37
N HIS A 137 -11.08 -26.83 18.86
CA HIS A 137 -10.44 -27.12 17.58
C HIS A 137 -11.44 -27.05 16.44
N PHE A 138 -11.12 -26.19 15.48
CA PHE A 138 -11.86 -26.04 14.23
C PHE A 138 -10.94 -26.38 13.06
N LYS A 139 -11.50 -26.99 12.01
CA LYS A 139 -10.73 -27.31 10.80
C LYS A 139 -11.59 -27.26 9.56
N PHE A 140 -11.02 -26.76 8.46
CA PHE A 140 -11.64 -26.90 7.15
C PHE A 140 -11.33 -28.29 6.58
N ILE A 141 -12.36 -29.10 6.36
CA ILE A 141 -12.25 -30.48 5.87
C ILE A 141 -13.13 -30.65 4.63
N GLU A 142 -12.70 -31.49 3.69
CA GLU A 142 -13.56 -31.89 2.57
C GLU A 142 -14.79 -32.65 3.10
N PRO A 143 -16.02 -32.33 2.64
CA PRO A 143 -17.27 -32.82 3.25
C PRO A 143 -17.39 -34.33 3.42
N ASN A 144 -16.76 -35.13 2.55
CA ASN A 144 -16.83 -36.59 2.55
C ASN A 144 -15.62 -37.28 3.20
N SER A 145 -14.67 -36.49 3.70
CA SER A 145 -13.39 -36.98 4.24
C SER A 145 -13.29 -36.84 5.75
N ALA A 146 -14.30 -36.25 6.39
CA ALA A 146 -14.36 -36.10 7.84
C ALA A 146 -14.80 -37.38 8.53
N SER A 147 -14.19 -37.68 9.69
CA SER A 147 -14.58 -38.76 10.59
C SER A 147 -14.72 -38.21 12.01
N PHE A 148 -15.48 -38.92 12.86
CA PHE A 148 -15.55 -38.61 14.28
C PHE A 148 -14.14 -38.42 14.88
N PRO A 149 -13.90 -37.39 15.73
CA PRO A 149 -14.87 -36.49 16.39
C PRO A 149 -15.25 -35.21 15.61
N TRP A 150 -14.92 -35.10 14.32
CA TRP A 150 -15.21 -33.91 13.54
C TRP A 150 -16.66 -33.88 13.05
N VAL A 151 -17.42 -32.89 13.52
CA VAL A 151 -18.81 -32.64 13.11
C VAL A 151 -18.91 -31.33 12.35
N LYS A 152 -19.74 -31.28 11.29
CA LYS A 152 -19.98 -30.05 10.53
C LYS A 152 -20.56 -28.99 11.45
N PHE A 153 -19.87 -27.86 11.57
CA PHE A 153 -20.24 -26.87 12.58
C PHE A 153 -21.58 -26.19 12.25
N LYS A 154 -21.83 -25.92 10.98
CA LYS A 154 -23.12 -25.34 10.54
C LYS A 154 -24.33 -26.22 10.87
N ASP A 155 -24.16 -27.54 10.86
CA ASP A 155 -25.24 -28.48 11.18
C ASP A 155 -25.58 -28.42 12.67
N ILE A 156 -24.63 -28.06 13.54
CA ILE A 156 -24.90 -27.82 14.97
C ILE A 156 -25.70 -26.51 15.15
N ILE A 157 -25.31 -25.45 14.43
CA ILE A 157 -25.87 -24.10 14.64
C ILE A 157 -27.26 -23.96 14.04
N PHE A 158 -27.49 -24.46 12.82
CA PHE A 158 -28.75 -24.30 12.09
C PHE A 158 -29.78 -25.41 12.35
N ASP A 159 -29.44 -26.42 13.15
CA ASP A 159 -30.42 -27.40 13.57
C ASP A 159 -31.45 -26.80 14.55
N ASN A 160 -32.73 -27.03 14.25
CA ASN A 160 -33.86 -26.55 15.04
C ASN A 160 -34.16 -27.41 16.27
N ARG A 161 -33.54 -28.59 16.40
CA ARG A 161 -33.62 -29.44 17.58
C ARG A 161 -32.97 -28.76 18.81
N ARG A 162 -33.29 -29.26 20.00
CA ARG A 162 -32.65 -28.84 21.27
C ARG A 162 -31.23 -29.40 21.36
N SER A 163 -30.33 -28.71 22.07
CA SER A 163 -28.91 -29.09 22.19
C SER A 163 -28.72 -30.54 22.67
N ASN A 164 -29.54 -31.02 23.61
CA ASN A 164 -29.49 -32.40 24.07
C ASN A 164 -29.88 -33.44 22.99
N ARG A 165 -30.77 -33.10 22.06
CA ARG A 165 -31.14 -33.98 20.93
C ARG A 165 -30.05 -34.01 19.86
N ILE A 166 -29.38 -32.90 19.64
CA ILE A 166 -28.23 -32.80 18.72
C ILE A 166 -27.08 -33.64 19.28
N SER A 167 -26.72 -33.41 20.54
CA SER A 167 -25.67 -34.16 21.25
C SER A 167 -25.97 -35.66 21.23
N GLY A 168 -27.20 -36.06 21.56
CA GLY A 168 -27.62 -37.46 21.49
C GLY A 168 -27.53 -38.08 20.08
N SER A 169 -27.77 -37.31 19.01
CA SER A 169 -27.56 -37.78 17.62
C SER A 169 -26.08 -38.06 17.37
N ILE A 170 -25.21 -37.10 17.73
CA ILE A 170 -23.76 -37.20 17.53
C ILE A 170 -23.17 -38.38 18.32
N ILE A 171 -23.61 -38.57 19.56
CA ILE A 171 -23.19 -39.70 20.41
C ILE A 171 -23.62 -41.03 19.79
N ASN A 172 -24.88 -41.14 19.34
CA ASN A 172 -25.41 -42.38 18.75
C ASN A 172 -24.77 -42.71 17.39
N GLU A 173 -24.35 -41.70 16.63
CA GLU A 173 -23.70 -41.84 15.32
C GLU A 173 -22.16 -42.02 15.44
N SER A 174 -21.61 -41.92 16.65
CA SER A 174 -20.18 -42.10 16.89
C SER A 174 -19.74 -43.53 16.53
N THR A 175 -18.63 -43.64 15.81
CA THR A 175 -18.07 -44.94 15.38
C THR A 175 -17.19 -45.58 16.44
N THR A 176 -17.04 -44.92 17.60
CA THR A 176 -16.19 -45.31 18.72
C THR A 176 -16.99 -45.40 19.99
N THR A 177 -16.64 -46.33 20.89
CA THR A 177 -17.21 -46.35 22.25
C THR A 177 -16.73 -45.14 23.03
N LEU A 178 -17.67 -44.34 23.52
CA LEU A 178 -17.40 -43.13 24.32
C LEU A 178 -17.54 -43.44 25.81
N ASP A 179 -16.66 -42.87 26.63
CA ASP A 179 -16.83 -42.87 28.09
C ASP A 179 -17.72 -41.71 28.57
N ASP A 180 -18.08 -41.73 29.87
CA ASP A 180 -18.98 -40.74 30.46
C ASP A 180 -18.41 -39.31 30.36
N GLU A 181 -17.08 -39.14 30.48
CA GLU A 181 -16.42 -37.83 30.38
C GLU A 181 -16.49 -37.27 28.94
N GLN A 182 -16.32 -38.14 27.95
CA GLN A 182 -16.45 -37.79 26.53
C GLN A 182 -17.90 -37.44 26.17
N VAL A 183 -18.89 -38.16 26.74
CA VAL A 183 -20.31 -37.84 26.57
C VAL A 183 -20.63 -36.46 27.15
N ASP A 184 -20.25 -36.21 28.40
CA ASP A 184 -20.44 -34.92 29.06
C ASP A 184 -19.75 -33.80 28.26
N ARG A 185 -18.53 -34.04 27.77
CA ARG A 185 -17.79 -33.09 26.93
C ARG A 185 -18.54 -32.71 25.66
N ILE A 186 -19.13 -33.68 24.96
CA ILE A 186 -19.92 -33.42 23.75
C ILE A 186 -21.13 -32.56 24.12
N GLU A 187 -21.86 -32.91 25.18
CA GLU A 187 -23.04 -32.15 25.59
C GLU A 187 -22.71 -30.69 25.93
N ASP A 188 -21.65 -30.48 26.71
CA ASP A 188 -21.16 -29.15 27.09
C ASP A 188 -20.72 -28.33 25.88
N ASN A 189 -19.97 -28.94 24.97
CA ASN A 189 -19.46 -28.27 23.78
C ASN A 189 -20.59 -27.88 22.80
N ILE A 190 -21.59 -28.75 22.61
CA ILE A 190 -22.75 -28.46 21.77
C ILE A 190 -23.61 -27.37 22.42
N MET A 191 -23.79 -27.39 23.74
CA MET A 191 -24.49 -26.33 24.46
C MET A 191 -23.76 -24.99 24.32
N CYS A 192 -22.45 -24.96 24.57
CA CYS A 192 -21.61 -23.78 24.42
C CYS A 192 -21.68 -23.19 23.00
N ALA A 193 -21.53 -24.02 21.97
CA ALA A 193 -21.64 -23.57 20.57
C ALA A 193 -23.00 -22.94 20.27
N ARG A 194 -24.08 -23.56 20.76
CA ARG A 194 -25.45 -23.06 20.57
C ARG A 194 -25.68 -21.75 21.31
N ASP A 195 -25.21 -21.64 22.53
CA ASP A 195 -25.39 -20.45 23.34
C ASP A 195 -24.61 -19.28 22.73
N GLN A 196 -23.34 -19.46 22.39
CA GLN A 196 -22.51 -18.38 21.86
C GLN A 196 -22.89 -17.93 20.44
N PHE A 197 -23.24 -18.86 19.54
CA PHE A 197 -23.53 -18.50 18.14
C PHE A 197 -25.00 -18.20 17.87
N ARG A 198 -25.95 -18.76 18.64
CA ARG A 198 -27.39 -18.60 18.37
C ARG A 198 -28.10 -17.67 19.35
N VAL A 199 -27.75 -17.75 20.64
CA VAL A 199 -28.47 -17.07 21.72
C VAL A 199 -27.81 -15.75 22.09
N ALA A 200 -26.50 -15.78 22.38
CA ALA A 200 -25.76 -14.63 22.85
C ALA A 200 -25.65 -13.56 21.75
N GLU A 201 -25.95 -12.31 22.11
CA GLU A 201 -25.84 -11.16 21.20
C GLU A 201 -24.43 -10.57 21.18
N ILE A 202 -23.45 -11.40 20.83
CA ILE A 202 -22.01 -11.05 20.91
C ILE A 202 -21.55 -10.07 19.82
N LEU A 203 -22.30 -9.91 18.74
CA LEU A 203 -21.95 -8.99 17.66
C LEU A 203 -22.53 -7.62 17.95
N VAL A 204 -21.65 -6.72 18.40
CA VAL A 204 -21.97 -5.30 18.59
C VAL A 204 -21.64 -4.53 17.32
N TYR A 205 -22.57 -3.70 16.83
CA TYR A 205 -22.32 -2.81 15.70
C TYR A 205 -22.86 -1.40 15.92
N GLN A 206 -22.11 -0.43 15.42
CA GLN A 206 -22.51 0.97 15.36
C GLN A 206 -23.14 1.26 14.01
N GLU A 207 -24.35 1.81 14.05
CA GLU A 207 -25.09 2.21 12.86
C GLU A 207 -24.91 3.71 12.61
N LEU A 208 -24.34 4.05 11.46
CA LEU A 208 -24.44 5.37 10.84
C LEU A 208 -25.76 5.38 10.07
N ASP A 209 -26.69 6.22 10.48
CA ASP A 209 -28.00 6.31 9.84
C ASP A 209 -28.09 7.58 9.00
N SER A 210 -28.17 7.41 7.68
CA SER A 210 -28.41 8.52 6.73
C SER A 210 -29.83 8.47 6.15
N ILE A 211 -30.74 7.67 6.72
CA ILE A 211 -32.14 7.58 6.28
C ILE A 211 -33.02 8.45 7.17
N ASP A 212 -32.84 8.33 8.48
CA ASP A 212 -33.67 9.03 9.44
C ASP A 212 -33.26 10.51 9.59
N ASP A 213 -32.01 10.85 9.26
CA ASP A 213 -31.49 12.22 9.19
C ASP A 213 -30.34 12.33 8.16
N GLU A 214 -30.65 12.86 6.96
CA GLU A 214 -29.70 12.98 5.85
C GLU A 214 -28.60 14.03 6.12
N GLU A 215 -28.78 14.94 7.08
CA GLU A 215 -27.80 16.00 7.38
C GLU A 215 -26.77 15.60 8.44
N ILE A 216 -27.02 14.55 9.25
CA ILE A 216 -26.09 14.11 10.30
C ILE A 216 -24.85 13.41 9.71
N TYR A 217 -25.07 12.53 8.73
CA TYR A 217 -23.99 11.80 8.05
C TYR A 217 -24.19 11.90 6.55
N THR A 218 -23.50 12.86 5.94
CA THR A 218 -23.41 12.89 4.48
C THR A 218 -22.57 11.69 4.00
N GLU A 219 -22.73 11.32 2.74
CA GLU A 219 -21.90 10.26 2.16
C GLU A 219 -20.39 10.55 2.28
N ASP A 220 -19.99 11.83 2.24
CA ASP A 220 -18.59 12.25 2.37
C ASP A 220 -18.08 12.04 3.80
N ASP A 221 -18.93 12.30 4.80
CA ASP A 221 -18.62 12.02 6.22
C ASP A 221 -18.46 10.51 6.44
N VAL A 222 -19.38 9.71 5.89
CA VAL A 222 -19.34 8.24 6.03
C VAL A 222 -18.09 7.66 5.39
N VAL A 223 -17.70 8.19 4.24
CA VAL A 223 -16.45 7.86 3.57
C VAL A 223 -15.24 8.23 4.42
N GLU A 224 -15.22 9.42 5.01
CA GLU A 224 -14.11 9.84 5.86
C GLU A 224 -14.03 8.97 7.12
N ILE A 225 -15.17 8.64 7.73
CA ILE A 225 -15.26 7.69 8.84
C ILE A 225 -14.74 6.32 8.39
N PHE A 226 -15.14 5.83 7.21
CA PHE A 226 -14.65 4.57 6.64
C PHE A 226 -13.13 4.56 6.50
N ILE A 227 -12.54 5.62 5.96
CA ILE A 227 -11.09 5.76 5.81
C ILE A 227 -10.41 5.78 7.18
N ARG A 228 -10.93 6.57 8.14
CA ARG A 228 -10.35 6.69 9.48
C ARG A 228 -10.46 5.38 10.28
N ALA A 229 -11.58 4.66 10.16
CA ALA A 229 -11.79 3.37 10.82
C ALA A 229 -10.87 2.27 10.24
N ASN A 230 -10.67 2.26 8.92
CA ASN A 230 -9.79 1.29 8.25
C ASN A 230 -8.30 1.68 8.25
N ALA A 231 -7.94 2.90 8.70
CA ALA A 231 -6.56 3.40 8.72
C ALA A 231 -5.64 2.65 9.70
N GLY A 232 -6.19 1.86 10.63
CA GLY A 232 -5.42 0.98 11.52
C GLY A 232 -4.87 -0.29 10.85
N GLY A 233 -5.33 -0.63 9.64
CA GLY A 233 -4.90 -1.81 8.86
C GLY A 233 -4.16 -1.47 7.55
N THR A 234 -4.14 -2.41 6.59
CA THR A 234 -3.56 -2.17 5.24
C THR A 234 -4.34 -1.04 4.56
N ARG A 235 -3.66 0.09 4.30
CA ARG A 235 -4.27 1.37 3.88
C ARG A 235 -5.11 1.24 2.61
N LEU A 236 -6.39 1.60 2.68
CA LEU A 236 -7.19 2.04 1.52
C LEU A 236 -7.04 3.57 1.41
N GLY A 237 -6.60 4.07 0.26
CA GLY A 237 -6.39 5.50 0.04
C GLY A 237 -7.67 6.24 -0.36
N LYS A 238 -7.73 7.58 -0.21
CA LYS A 238 -8.80 8.41 -0.79
C LYS A 238 -9.00 8.13 -2.29
N SER A 239 -7.92 7.80 -3.01
CA SER A 239 -7.95 7.40 -4.42
C SER A 239 -8.76 6.13 -4.68
N ASP A 240 -8.79 5.15 -3.77
CA ASP A 240 -9.52 3.89 -3.97
C ASP A 240 -11.03 4.09 -3.89
N LEU A 241 -11.48 5.04 -3.06
CA LEU A 241 -12.88 5.47 -3.07
C LEU A 241 -13.24 6.15 -4.38
N LEU A 242 -12.46 7.15 -4.79
CA LEU A 242 -12.76 7.91 -6.02
C LEU A 242 -12.80 6.97 -7.22
N PHE A 243 -11.87 6.01 -7.24
CA PHE A 243 -11.89 4.95 -8.21
C PHE A 243 -13.14 4.07 -8.09
N SER A 244 -13.60 3.74 -6.89
CA SER A 244 -14.85 2.97 -6.71
C SER A 244 -16.08 3.70 -7.26
N LEU A 245 -16.12 5.04 -7.18
CA LEU A 245 -17.18 5.87 -7.79
C LEU A 245 -17.06 5.93 -9.31
N LEU A 246 -15.83 5.97 -9.84
CA LEU A 246 -15.61 5.88 -11.29
C LEU A 246 -15.98 4.49 -11.83
N ALA A 247 -15.52 3.43 -11.17
CA ALA A 247 -15.89 2.05 -11.46
C ALA A 247 -17.40 1.84 -11.34
N ALA A 248 -18.07 2.64 -10.51
CA ALA A 248 -19.53 2.64 -10.41
C ALA A 248 -20.27 3.15 -11.65
N ALA A 249 -19.61 3.88 -12.54
CA ALA A 249 -20.16 4.27 -13.84
C ALA A 249 -19.51 3.51 -15.01
N TRP A 250 -18.45 2.74 -14.75
CA TRP A 250 -17.62 2.14 -15.79
C TRP A 250 -17.25 0.70 -15.45
N GLU A 251 -17.91 -0.26 -16.12
CA GLU A 251 -17.78 -1.70 -15.85
C GLU A 251 -16.33 -2.20 -15.98
N ASP A 252 -15.60 -1.76 -17.00
CA ASP A 252 -14.22 -2.18 -17.27
C ASP A 252 -13.15 -1.39 -16.49
N ALA A 253 -13.53 -0.48 -15.59
CA ALA A 253 -12.60 0.44 -14.94
C ALA A 253 -11.46 -0.27 -14.22
N ASP A 254 -11.78 -1.28 -13.39
CA ASP A 254 -10.80 -2.07 -12.63
C ASP A 254 -9.74 -2.67 -13.57
N GLY A 255 -10.19 -3.36 -14.63
CA GLY A 255 -9.29 -4.00 -15.59
C GLY A 255 -8.44 -3.00 -16.39
N LYS A 256 -9.04 -1.88 -16.80
CA LYS A 256 -8.33 -0.82 -17.55
C LYS A 256 -7.28 -0.10 -16.71
N MET A 257 -7.58 0.15 -15.44
CA MET A 257 -6.63 0.71 -14.49
C MET A 257 -5.47 -0.24 -14.21
N GLU A 258 -5.74 -1.53 -13.98
CA GLU A 258 -4.72 -2.55 -13.78
C GLU A 258 -3.84 -2.75 -15.01
N GLU A 259 -4.43 -2.76 -16.22
CA GLU A 259 -3.72 -2.80 -17.50
C GLU A 259 -2.72 -1.63 -17.61
N LEU A 260 -3.20 -0.39 -17.40
CA LEU A 260 -2.35 0.79 -17.49
C LEU A 260 -1.23 0.79 -16.45
N LEU A 261 -1.53 0.50 -15.18
CA LEU A 261 -0.52 0.44 -14.12
C LEU A 261 0.50 -0.68 -14.37
N GLY A 262 0.03 -1.84 -14.82
CA GLY A 262 0.88 -2.97 -15.19
C GLY A 262 1.85 -2.65 -16.32
N GLU A 263 1.43 -1.86 -17.31
CA GLU A 263 2.32 -1.37 -18.36
C GLU A 263 3.32 -0.32 -17.88
N LEU A 264 2.88 0.66 -17.09
CA LEU A 264 3.74 1.73 -16.60
C LEU A 264 4.85 1.19 -15.68
N ASN A 265 4.52 0.22 -14.82
CA ASN A 265 5.39 -0.28 -13.76
C ASN A 265 6.34 -1.44 -14.15
N LYS A 266 6.42 -1.83 -15.44
CA LYS A 266 7.31 -2.93 -15.91
C LYS A 266 8.81 -2.77 -15.58
N SER A 267 9.27 -1.55 -15.28
CA SER A 267 10.69 -1.22 -15.11
C SER A 267 11.03 -0.77 -13.68
N ASP A 268 10.38 -1.32 -12.66
CA ASP A 268 10.55 -0.90 -11.25
C ASP A 268 10.13 0.57 -11.01
N TYR A 269 9.08 1.02 -11.70
CA TYR A 269 8.37 2.26 -11.36
C TYR A 269 7.21 1.97 -10.42
N ASP A 270 6.76 2.99 -9.68
CA ASP A 270 5.65 2.91 -8.73
C ASP A 270 4.56 3.96 -9.07
N PHE A 271 4.08 3.95 -10.31
CA PHE A 271 2.87 4.70 -10.65
C PHE A 271 1.69 4.11 -9.89
N THR A 272 0.84 4.98 -9.34
CA THR A 272 -0.29 4.60 -8.47
C THR A 272 -1.63 5.02 -9.07
N ARG A 273 -2.72 4.40 -8.60
CA ARG A 273 -4.10 4.84 -8.96
C ARG A 273 -4.33 6.31 -8.66
N ASP A 274 -3.80 6.78 -7.53
CA ASP A 274 -3.82 8.18 -7.11
C ASP A 274 -3.29 9.08 -8.24
N PHE A 275 -2.05 8.84 -8.68
CA PHE A 275 -1.43 9.58 -9.77
C PHE A 275 -2.28 9.61 -11.04
N ILE A 276 -2.83 8.47 -11.45
CA ILE A 276 -3.66 8.36 -12.67
C ILE A 276 -4.93 9.21 -12.53
N LEU A 277 -5.66 9.08 -11.41
CA LEU A 277 -6.89 9.84 -11.19
C LEU A 277 -6.66 11.35 -11.13
N LYS A 278 -5.58 11.80 -10.48
CA LYS A 278 -5.21 13.22 -10.45
C LYS A 278 -4.78 13.73 -11.81
N THR A 279 -4.09 12.91 -12.59
CA THR A 279 -3.78 13.23 -13.98
C THR A 279 -5.08 13.42 -14.77
N CYS A 280 -6.04 12.50 -14.69
CA CYS A 280 -7.35 12.64 -15.33
C CYS A 280 -8.04 13.96 -14.96
N LEU A 281 -8.15 14.29 -13.67
CA LEU A 281 -8.78 15.53 -13.23
C LEU A 281 -8.06 16.78 -13.75
N SER A 282 -6.73 16.78 -13.73
CA SER A 282 -5.90 17.89 -14.20
C SER A 282 -6.07 18.10 -15.70
N LEU A 283 -6.06 17.02 -16.48
CA LEU A 283 -6.27 17.05 -17.94
C LEU A 283 -7.67 17.56 -18.31
N LEU A 284 -8.69 17.24 -17.51
CA LEU A 284 -10.07 17.67 -17.75
C LEU A 284 -10.40 19.06 -17.18
N GLY A 285 -9.40 19.79 -16.67
CA GLY A 285 -9.59 21.13 -16.12
C GLY A 285 -10.38 21.18 -14.81
N LYS A 286 -10.50 20.04 -14.09
CA LYS A 286 -11.19 19.94 -12.79
C LYS A 286 -10.27 20.24 -11.61
N GLY A 287 -8.97 20.44 -11.87
CA GLY A 287 -7.94 20.70 -10.88
C GLY A 287 -7.44 19.45 -10.15
N ALA A 288 -6.18 19.46 -9.75
CA ALA A 288 -5.43 18.32 -9.23
C ALA A 288 -5.87 17.86 -7.84
N ARG A 289 -6.53 18.73 -7.06
CA ARG A 289 -6.99 18.39 -5.71
C ARG A 289 -8.06 17.30 -5.72
N TYR A 290 -7.90 16.30 -4.85
CA TYR A 290 -8.86 15.23 -4.64
C TYR A 290 -10.11 15.70 -3.92
N GLU A 291 -11.21 15.75 -4.64
CA GLU A 291 -12.51 16.12 -4.09
C GLU A 291 -13.57 15.14 -4.62
N VAL A 292 -14.31 14.49 -3.71
CA VAL A 292 -15.25 13.39 -4.03
C VAL A 292 -16.32 13.84 -5.02
N TRP A 293 -16.84 15.06 -4.84
CA TRP A 293 -17.86 15.64 -5.70
C TRP A 293 -17.45 15.68 -7.19
N LYS A 294 -16.15 15.78 -7.52
CA LYS A 294 -15.67 15.75 -8.92
C LYS A 294 -15.92 14.42 -9.61
N PHE A 295 -15.91 13.32 -8.86
CA PHE A 295 -16.21 11.97 -9.38
C PHE A 295 -17.68 11.59 -9.20
N ARG A 296 -18.48 12.42 -8.52
CA ARG A 296 -19.95 12.32 -8.54
C ARG A 296 -20.57 13.00 -9.75
N ASP A 297 -19.94 14.04 -10.27
CA ASP A 297 -20.35 14.72 -11.50
C ASP A 297 -20.32 13.75 -12.69
N ASP A 298 -21.50 13.37 -13.19
CA ASP A 298 -21.67 12.47 -14.34
C ASP A 298 -20.81 12.91 -15.52
N LYS A 299 -20.78 14.21 -15.81
CA LYS A 299 -20.00 14.77 -16.91
C LYS A 299 -18.51 14.49 -16.77
N THR A 300 -17.99 14.54 -15.54
CA THR A 300 -16.57 14.25 -15.30
C THR A 300 -16.29 12.77 -15.47
N ARG A 301 -17.16 11.89 -14.95
CA ARG A 301 -17.01 10.44 -15.13
C ARG A 301 -17.07 10.05 -16.61
N GLU A 302 -18.09 10.50 -17.31
CA GLU A 302 -18.26 10.27 -18.75
C GLU A 302 -17.06 10.76 -19.54
N ALA A 303 -16.55 11.97 -19.24
CA ALA A 303 -15.35 12.50 -19.89
C ALA A 303 -14.11 11.64 -19.62
N ILE A 304 -13.94 11.08 -18.41
CA ILE A 304 -12.83 10.16 -18.11
C ILE A 304 -12.97 8.88 -18.93
N ILE A 305 -14.17 8.30 -18.99
CA ILE A 305 -14.45 7.05 -19.70
C ILE A 305 -14.19 7.24 -21.21
N GLU A 306 -14.77 8.28 -21.80
CA GLU A 306 -14.64 8.59 -23.23
C GLU A 306 -13.17 8.88 -23.60
N LYS A 307 -12.45 9.62 -22.75
CA LYS A 307 -11.07 10.06 -23.01
C LYS A 307 -10.01 9.14 -22.40
N TRP A 308 -10.38 7.96 -21.89
CA TRP A 308 -9.44 7.07 -21.21
C TRP A 308 -8.25 6.68 -22.10
N ASN A 309 -8.53 6.29 -23.35
CA ASN A 309 -7.49 5.87 -24.30
C ASN A 309 -6.48 6.98 -24.63
N PRO A 310 -6.89 8.21 -25.03
CA PRO A 310 -5.93 9.29 -25.27
C PRO A 310 -5.19 9.74 -24.01
N ILE A 311 -5.84 9.74 -22.83
CA ILE A 311 -5.17 10.03 -21.55
C ILE A 311 -4.07 8.98 -21.29
N SER A 312 -4.43 7.70 -21.37
CA SER A 312 -3.50 6.58 -21.17
C SER A 312 -2.31 6.65 -22.12
N LYS A 313 -2.53 7.00 -23.39
CA LYS A 313 -1.45 7.16 -24.38
C LYS A 313 -0.50 8.30 -24.02
N ALA A 314 -1.01 9.44 -23.56
CA ALA A 314 -0.17 10.56 -23.13
C ALA A 314 0.68 10.21 -21.90
N ILE A 315 0.11 9.48 -20.93
CA ILE A 315 0.85 9.04 -19.73
C ILE A 315 1.98 8.06 -20.12
N LYS A 316 1.69 7.08 -20.99
CA LYS A 316 2.68 6.12 -21.48
C LYS A 316 3.82 6.82 -22.23
N ASP A 317 3.51 7.76 -23.11
CA ASP A 317 4.52 8.49 -23.89
C ASP A 317 5.46 9.34 -22.99
N VAL A 318 4.91 10.00 -21.96
CA VAL A 318 5.73 10.74 -20.98
C VAL A 318 6.60 9.80 -20.13
N ARG A 319 6.07 8.61 -19.78
CA ARG A 319 6.85 7.58 -19.07
C ARG A 319 7.98 7.03 -19.96
N ASP A 320 7.76 6.85 -21.25
CA ASP A 320 8.80 6.42 -22.18
C ASP A 320 9.85 7.52 -22.39
N PHE A 321 9.44 8.79 -22.48
CA PHE A 321 10.39 9.91 -22.41
C PHE A 321 11.25 9.87 -21.15
N LEU A 322 10.64 9.62 -19.98
CA LEU A 322 11.37 9.50 -18.72
C LEU A 322 12.43 8.39 -18.79
N TYR A 323 12.08 7.23 -19.35
CA TYR A 323 12.97 6.08 -19.45
C TYR A 323 14.08 6.24 -20.50
N ASP A 324 13.75 6.78 -21.68
CA ASP A 324 14.62 6.83 -22.85
C ASP A 324 15.50 8.08 -22.90
N LYS A 325 14.94 9.23 -22.50
CA LYS A 325 15.60 10.54 -22.63
C LYS A 325 16.23 11.01 -21.33
N THR A 326 15.91 10.37 -20.21
CA THR A 326 16.51 10.68 -18.91
C THR A 326 17.17 9.44 -18.30
N PHE A 327 17.99 9.64 -17.27
CA PHE A 327 18.64 8.55 -16.52
C PHE A 327 17.72 7.97 -15.40
N LEU A 328 16.44 8.34 -15.40
CA LEU A 328 15.46 8.01 -14.35
C LEU A 328 14.73 6.71 -14.68
N ARG A 329 15.41 5.57 -14.54
CA ARG A 329 14.87 4.27 -15.01
C ARG A 329 14.02 3.51 -14.00
N THR A 330 13.99 3.96 -12.74
CA THR A 330 13.38 3.24 -11.60
C THR A 330 12.74 4.24 -10.62
N ASP A 331 11.75 3.82 -9.83
CA ASP A 331 11.08 4.60 -8.77
C ASP A 331 12.07 5.25 -7.79
N ARG A 332 13.18 4.54 -7.49
CA ARG A 332 14.21 5.02 -6.55
C ARG A 332 14.76 6.39 -6.92
N ALA A 333 14.76 6.75 -8.19
CA ALA A 333 15.25 8.04 -8.69
C ALA A 333 14.14 9.07 -8.95
N VAL A 334 12.87 8.68 -8.84
CA VAL A 334 11.70 9.57 -9.04
C VAL A 334 11.17 10.01 -7.68
N SER A 335 11.60 11.18 -7.23
CA SER A 335 11.18 11.75 -5.93
C SER A 335 9.70 12.14 -5.87
N SER A 336 9.10 12.51 -7.01
CA SER A 336 7.65 12.76 -7.14
C SER A 336 7.18 12.57 -8.58
N TYR A 337 6.30 11.60 -8.81
CA TYR A 337 5.63 11.42 -10.11
C TYR A 337 4.75 12.62 -10.49
N LEU A 338 4.29 13.39 -9.51
CA LEU A 338 3.39 14.53 -9.73
C LEU A 338 4.03 15.64 -10.59
N ALA A 339 5.36 15.72 -10.63
CA ALA A 339 6.10 16.61 -11.52
C ALA A 339 5.86 16.29 -13.01
N LEU A 340 5.37 15.09 -13.34
CA LEU A 340 5.07 14.68 -14.71
C LEU A 340 3.70 15.20 -15.19
N ILE A 341 2.80 15.59 -14.30
CA ILE A 341 1.43 15.98 -14.69
C ILE A 341 1.41 17.19 -15.65
N PRO A 342 2.17 18.27 -15.43
CA PRO A 342 2.23 19.38 -16.39
C PRO A 342 2.74 18.93 -17.78
N ILE A 343 3.68 17.99 -17.82
CA ILE A 343 4.24 17.44 -19.06
C ILE A 343 3.17 16.62 -19.79
N ILE A 344 2.46 15.76 -19.06
CA ILE A 344 1.33 14.97 -19.59
C ILE A 344 0.22 15.89 -20.08
N TYR A 345 -0.03 17.01 -19.39
CA TYR A 345 -1.01 18.02 -19.81
C TYR A 345 -0.70 18.59 -21.20
N LEU A 346 0.54 19.03 -21.43
CA LEU A 346 0.93 19.47 -22.77
C LEU A 346 0.82 18.33 -23.78
N ARG A 347 1.34 17.14 -23.44
CA ARG A 347 1.33 15.98 -24.36
C ARG A 347 -0.08 15.59 -24.80
N TYR A 348 -1.06 15.73 -23.92
CA TYR A 348 -2.46 15.41 -24.16
C TYR A 348 -3.17 16.50 -24.98
N HIS A 349 -3.08 17.77 -24.57
CA HIS A 349 -3.83 18.87 -25.21
C HIS A 349 -3.16 19.44 -26.46
N PHE A 350 -1.84 19.46 -26.48
CA PHE A 350 -1.03 20.09 -27.54
C PHE A 350 0.00 19.11 -28.12
N PRO A 351 -0.43 17.94 -28.65
CA PRO A 351 0.47 16.88 -29.11
C PRO A 351 1.47 17.35 -30.18
N ALA A 352 1.07 18.30 -31.04
CA ALA A 352 1.94 18.87 -32.08
C ALA A 352 3.13 19.68 -31.52
N LYS A 353 3.08 20.08 -30.25
CA LYS A 353 4.15 20.83 -29.58
C LYS A 353 5.14 19.93 -28.86
N TRP A 354 4.85 18.64 -28.71
CA TRP A 354 5.66 17.69 -27.95
C TRP A 354 7.14 17.67 -28.35
N ASP A 355 7.41 17.54 -29.65
CA ASP A 355 8.79 17.45 -30.16
C ASP A 355 9.52 18.81 -30.18
N SER A 356 8.80 19.91 -29.96
CA SER A 356 9.38 21.26 -29.96
C SER A 356 9.89 21.73 -28.59
N ILE A 357 9.55 21.01 -27.52
CA ILE A 357 9.89 21.42 -26.14
C ILE A 357 11.40 21.41 -25.95
N GLN A 358 11.94 22.57 -25.56
CA GLN A 358 13.35 22.70 -25.21
C GLN A 358 13.55 22.47 -23.72
N ARG A 359 14.66 21.81 -23.34
CA ARG A 359 15.10 21.64 -21.93
C ARG A 359 14.09 20.89 -21.03
N LEU A 360 13.30 19.98 -21.60
CA LEU A 360 12.33 19.19 -20.82
C LEU A 360 13.02 18.28 -19.79
N ASP A 361 14.19 17.76 -20.14
CA ASP A 361 15.07 17.01 -19.24
C ASP A 361 15.52 17.87 -18.03
N ASP A 362 15.93 19.12 -18.26
CA ASP A 362 16.27 20.08 -17.21
C ASP A 362 15.09 20.36 -16.28
N TYR A 363 13.87 20.49 -16.82
CA TYR A 363 12.65 20.63 -16.02
C TYR A 363 12.44 19.43 -15.09
N VAL A 364 12.49 18.21 -15.64
CA VAL A 364 12.29 16.98 -14.86
C VAL A 364 13.37 16.84 -13.79
N LEU A 365 14.65 17.01 -14.17
CA LEU A 365 15.76 16.82 -13.23
C LEU A 365 15.72 17.84 -12.08
N ARG A 366 15.53 19.13 -12.37
CA ARG A 366 15.51 20.15 -11.32
C ARG A 366 14.34 19.97 -10.37
N THR A 367 13.15 19.72 -10.90
CA THR A 367 11.95 19.54 -10.07
C THR A 367 12.04 18.31 -9.18
N LEU A 368 12.69 17.23 -9.65
CA LEU A 368 12.91 16.03 -8.86
C LEU A 368 14.04 16.18 -7.83
N ILE A 369 15.17 16.81 -8.20
CA ILE A 369 16.30 17.04 -7.27
C ILE A 369 15.87 17.93 -6.11
N THR A 370 15.15 19.02 -6.38
CA THR A 370 14.73 19.96 -5.33
C THR A 370 13.44 19.55 -4.63
N GLY A 371 12.75 18.51 -5.11
CA GLY A 371 11.47 18.05 -4.55
C GLY A 371 10.35 19.10 -4.70
N ALA A 372 10.35 19.88 -5.79
CA ALA A 372 9.42 20.98 -6.00
C ALA A 372 7.95 20.54 -5.95
N PHE A 373 7.65 19.29 -6.35
CA PHE A 373 6.33 18.68 -6.34
C PHE A 373 6.11 17.70 -5.16
N SER A 374 6.86 17.85 -4.07
CA SER A 374 6.67 17.07 -2.84
C SER A 374 5.73 17.79 -1.85
N GLY A 375 5.06 17.02 -0.99
CA GLY A 375 4.08 17.54 -0.03
C GLY A 375 2.69 17.71 -0.67
N THR A 376 2.15 18.93 -0.68
CA THR A 376 0.82 19.27 -1.24
C THR A 376 0.95 20.11 -2.52
N PRO A 377 1.29 19.52 -3.68
CA PRO A 377 1.56 20.28 -4.90
C PRO A 377 0.33 20.59 -5.74
N ASP A 378 -0.89 20.29 -5.28
CA ASP A 378 -2.11 20.39 -6.09
C ASP A 378 -2.30 21.79 -6.71
N SER A 379 -2.14 22.84 -5.89
CA SER A 379 -2.23 24.21 -6.38
C SER A 379 -1.11 24.56 -7.37
N LEU A 380 0.09 23.98 -7.21
CA LEU A 380 1.21 24.20 -8.13
C LEU A 380 0.95 23.53 -9.47
N ILE A 381 0.46 22.28 -9.46
CA ILE A 381 0.05 21.56 -10.66
C ILE A 381 -1.00 22.39 -11.41
N ASP A 382 -2.01 22.89 -10.71
CA ASP A 382 -3.08 23.67 -11.32
C ASP A 382 -2.59 24.99 -11.95
N MET A 383 -1.61 25.65 -11.33
CA MET A 383 -1.01 26.85 -11.92
C MET A 383 -0.18 26.52 -13.15
N CYS A 384 0.60 25.44 -13.12
CA CYS A 384 1.37 25.00 -14.28
C CYS A 384 0.47 24.59 -15.44
N THR A 385 -0.59 23.81 -15.20
CA THR A 385 -1.52 23.37 -16.26
C THR A 385 -2.33 24.53 -16.82
N ARG A 386 -2.77 25.49 -15.99
CA ARG A 386 -3.41 26.72 -16.46
C ARG A 386 -2.49 27.53 -17.37
N HIS A 387 -1.24 27.75 -16.96
CA HIS A 387 -0.26 28.46 -17.78
C HIS A 387 -0.02 27.78 -19.14
N ILE A 388 0.15 26.45 -19.14
CA ILE A 388 0.30 25.68 -20.39
C ILE A 388 -0.95 25.79 -21.26
N SER A 389 -2.14 25.80 -20.65
CA SER A 389 -3.41 25.97 -21.37
C SER A 389 -3.49 27.34 -22.06
N ASP A 390 -3.11 28.41 -21.35
CA ASP A 390 -3.21 29.78 -21.83
C ASP A 390 -2.18 30.07 -22.93
N GLN A 391 -0.93 29.59 -22.77
CA GLN A 391 0.15 29.80 -23.73
C GLN A 391 0.16 28.78 -24.88
N GLN A 392 -0.52 27.64 -24.70
CA GLN A 392 -0.48 26.49 -25.62
C GLN A 392 0.94 25.98 -25.91
N GLU A 393 1.83 26.13 -24.92
CA GLU A 393 3.25 25.79 -25.00
C GLU A 393 3.79 25.36 -23.63
N PHE A 394 4.89 24.59 -23.64
CA PHE A 394 5.64 24.25 -22.44
C PHE A 394 6.95 25.01 -22.39
N ASN A 395 6.92 26.22 -21.83
CA ASN A 395 8.12 27.02 -21.62
C ASN A 395 8.70 26.73 -20.23
N VAL A 396 9.84 26.03 -20.21
CA VAL A 396 10.53 25.61 -18.96
C VAL A 396 10.89 26.81 -18.07
N SER A 397 11.35 27.91 -18.65
CA SER A 397 11.77 29.09 -17.89
C SER A 397 10.58 29.77 -17.19
N GLU A 398 9.43 29.85 -17.86
CA GLU A 398 8.21 30.42 -17.29
C GLU A 398 7.63 29.51 -16.21
N LEU A 399 7.60 28.19 -16.44
CA LEU A 399 7.16 27.22 -15.43
C LEU A 399 8.06 27.26 -14.18
N PHE A 400 9.37 27.45 -14.34
CA PHE A 400 10.26 27.68 -13.20
C PHE A 400 9.93 28.97 -12.45
N GLY A 401 9.53 30.04 -13.17
CA GLY A 401 9.00 31.26 -12.56
C GLY A 401 7.78 30.99 -11.69
N ILE A 402 6.81 30.20 -12.19
CA ILE A 402 5.61 29.81 -11.44
C ILE A 402 5.97 29.02 -10.18
N ILE A 403 6.86 28.04 -10.31
CA ILE A 403 7.31 27.19 -9.18
C ILE A 403 7.96 28.05 -8.09
N ARG A 404 8.86 28.97 -8.47
CA ARG A 404 9.51 29.90 -7.52
C ARG A 404 8.50 30.84 -6.86
N ASN A 405 7.58 31.41 -7.63
CA ASN A 405 6.53 32.29 -7.11
C ASN A 405 5.59 31.56 -6.14
N ASN A 406 5.50 30.22 -6.22
CA ASN A 406 4.79 29.39 -5.25
C ASN A 406 5.63 29.03 -4.01
N GLY A 407 6.80 29.64 -3.82
CA GLY A 407 7.68 29.41 -2.67
C GLY A 407 8.49 28.11 -2.74
N ARG A 408 8.63 27.51 -3.94
CA ARG A 408 9.42 26.29 -4.14
C ARG A 408 10.76 26.63 -4.78
N SER A 409 11.86 26.27 -4.10
CA SER A 409 13.19 26.46 -4.67
C SER A 409 13.45 25.47 -5.81
N LEU A 410 14.11 25.98 -6.85
CA LEU A 410 14.65 25.22 -7.98
C LEU A 410 16.17 25.41 -8.10
N GLU A 411 16.77 26.02 -7.08
CA GLU A 411 18.21 26.22 -7.02
C GLU A 411 18.86 24.90 -6.61
N ILE A 412 19.84 24.49 -7.41
CA ILE A 412 20.73 23.38 -7.07
C ILE A 412 22.04 24.04 -6.66
N ASN A 413 22.34 23.98 -5.38
CA ASN A 413 23.59 24.44 -4.81
C ASN A 413 24.41 23.24 -4.29
N ARG A 414 25.62 23.51 -3.75
CA ARG A 414 26.50 22.46 -3.21
C ARG A 414 25.77 21.63 -2.14
N ASP A 415 25.05 22.30 -1.24
CA ASP A 415 24.33 21.65 -0.15
C ASP A 415 23.17 20.77 -0.64
N THR A 416 22.55 21.10 -1.77
CA THR A 416 21.49 20.26 -2.38
C THR A 416 22.03 18.89 -2.80
N ILE A 417 23.27 18.86 -3.31
CA ILE A 417 23.93 17.63 -3.75
C ILE A 417 24.56 16.90 -2.55
N LEU A 418 25.32 17.61 -1.72
CA LEU A 418 26.05 17.02 -0.59
C LEU A 418 25.14 16.62 0.57
N GLY A 419 24.00 17.29 0.73
CA GLY A 419 22.99 16.99 1.75
C GLY A 419 22.20 15.69 1.49
N GLN A 420 22.44 14.99 0.39
CA GLN A 420 21.82 13.69 0.13
C GLN A 420 22.38 12.62 1.06
N SER A 421 21.49 11.76 1.56
CA SER A 421 21.81 10.73 2.54
C SER A 421 21.48 9.33 2.06
N TYR A 422 22.13 8.33 2.66
CA TYR A 422 21.92 6.92 2.36
C TYR A 422 20.45 6.53 2.43
N GLY A 423 19.94 5.97 1.33
CA GLY A 423 18.55 5.53 1.20
C GLY A 423 17.56 6.63 0.79
N SER A 424 18.00 7.88 0.63
CA SER A 424 17.12 8.94 0.10
C SER A 424 16.90 8.77 -1.41
N LYS A 425 15.70 9.08 -1.91
CA LYS A 425 15.43 9.11 -3.36
C LYS A 425 16.36 10.08 -4.10
N GLY A 426 16.72 11.19 -3.45
CA GLY A 426 17.67 12.16 -4.01
C GLY A 426 19.09 11.58 -4.17
N SER A 427 19.56 10.73 -3.25
CA SER A 427 20.86 10.06 -3.39
C SER A 427 20.88 9.12 -4.60
N HIS A 428 19.80 8.36 -4.81
CA HIS A 428 19.64 7.51 -6.00
C HIS A 428 19.57 8.32 -7.29
N LEU A 429 18.87 9.47 -7.28
CA LEU A 429 18.84 10.39 -8.41
C LEU A 429 20.24 10.90 -8.78
N ILE A 430 21.01 11.36 -7.79
CA ILE A 430 22.40 11.80 -8.02
C ILE A 430 23.25 10.63 -8.54
N PHE A 431 23.09 9.41 -8.00
CA PHE A 431 23.81 8.24 -8.49
C PHE A 431 23.42 7.83 -9.91
N ASN A 432 22.16 7.94 -10.31
CA ASN A 432 21.74 7.69 -11.69
C ASN A 432 22.39 8.69 -12.66
N LEU A 433 22.52 9.95 -12.26
CA LEU A 433 23.19 10.98 -13.06
C LEU A 433 24.71 10.79 -13.11
N TRP A 434 25.31 10.28 -12.03
CA TRP A 434 26.74 10.00 -11.94
C TRP A 434 27.12 8.73 -12.72
N TYR A 435 26.50 7.60 -12.40
CA TYR A 435 26.80 6.26 -12.89
C TYR A 435 25.93 5.90 -14.10
N LYS A 436 26.01 6.72 -15.16
CA LYS A 436 25.15 6.62 -16.36
C LYS A 436 25.17 5.26 -17.06
N ASN A 437 26.26 4.52 -16.92
CA ASN A 437 26.46 3.22 -17.57
C ASN A 437 25.98 2.02 -16.74
N PHE A 438 25.55 2.23 -15.49
CA PHE A 438 25.03 1.14 -14.66
C PHE A 438 23.65 0.70 -15.18
N ASN A 439 23.45 -0.62 -15.27
CA ASN A 439 22.14 -1.18 -15.51
C ASN A 439 21.41 -1.35 -14.17
N TYR A 440 20.35 -0.57 -13.95
CA TYR A 440 19.54 -0.61 -12.74
C TYR A 440 18.49 -1.72 -12.74
N THR A 441 18.26 -2.36 -13.88
CA THR A 441 17.36 -3.51 -14.06
C THR A 441 18.09 -4.68 -14.74
N PRO A 442 19.20 -5.20 -14.18
CA PRO A 442 19.93 -6.29 -14.79
C PRO A 442 19.19 -7.62 -14.62
N ALA A 443 19.23 -8.45 -15.66
CA ALA A 443 18.69 -9.81 -15.60
C ALA A 443 19.48 -10.72 -14.64
N TYR A 444 20.78 -10.45 -14.45
CA TYR A 444 21.62 -11.18 -13.50
C TYR A 444 21.76 -10.39 -12.19
N GLU A 445 21.22 -10.94 -11.09
CA GLU A 445 21.11 -10.29 -9.78
C GLU A 445 22.46 -9.81 -9.22
N SER A 446 23.55 -10.49 -9.54
CA SER A 446 24.90 -10.07 -9.11
C SER A 446 25.36 -8.76 -9.74
N ASN A 447 24.73 -8.30 -10.83
CA ASN A 447 25.00 -7.01 -11.45
C ASN A 447 24.10 -5.89 -10.89
N LEU A 448 23.16 -6.20 -9.98
CA LEU A 448 22.24 -5.20 -9.43
C LEU A 448 23.03 -4.10 -8.69
N PRO A 449 22.75 -2.82 -8.96
CA PRO A 449 23.44 -1.74 -8.27
C PRO A 449 23.02 -1.65 -6.80
N GLN A 450 24.01 -1.53 -5.93
CA GLN A 450 23.88 -1.32 -4.49
C GLN A 450 24.67 -0.07 -4.09
N VAL A 451 24.04 0.78 -3.28
CA VAL A 451 24.76 1.88 -2.64
C VAL A 451 25.45 1.32 -1.40
N ASP A 452 26.74 1.57 -1.26
CA ASP A 452 27.52 1.13 -0.10
C ASP A 452 28.39 2.25 0.46
N HIS A 453 28.75 2.13 1.74
CA HIS A 453 29.59 3.08 2.46
C HIS A 453 31.07 2.82 2.19
N ILE A 454 31.80 3.79 1.63
CA ILE A 454 33.24 3.71 1.40
C ILE A 454 34.00 3.40 2.68
N PHE A 455 33.78 4.19 3.73
CA PHE A 455 34.15 3.83 5.10
C PHE A 455 32.97 3.10 5.73
N PRO A 456 33.10 1.77 5.98
CA PRO A 456 32.00 0.95 6.46
C PRO A 456 31.42 1.48 7.77
N GLN A 457 30.10 1.34 7.94
CA GLN A 457 29.44 1.79 9.17
C GLN A 457 29.98 1.07 10.42
N SER A 458 30.31 -0.22 10.31
CA SER A 458 30.92 -1.01 11.40
C SER A 458 32.23 -0.39 11.85
N LEU A 459 33.10 -0.01 10.90
CA LEU A 459 34.37 0.65 11.15
C LEU A 459 34.18 2.00 11.82
N LEU A 460 33.29 2.85 11.30
CA LEU A 460 33.04 4.18 11.88
C LEU A 460 32.39 4.12 13.27
N LYS A 461 31.55 3.11 13.54
CA LYS A 461 30.95 2.85 14.87
C LYS A 461 31.98 2.42 15.92
N SER A 462 33.13 1.89 15.50
CA SER A 462 34.22 1.53 16.43
C SER A 462 34.93 2.76 17.01
N VAL A 463 34.84 3.92 16.34
CA VAL A 463 35.48 5.15 16.78
C VAL A 463 34.63 5.84 17.84
N LYS A 464 35.13 5.80 19.07
CA LYS A 464 34.48 6.41 20.24
C LYS A 464 35.35 7.50 20.86
N ASP A 465 34.69 8.57 21.30
CA ASP A 465 35.25 9.65 22.09
C ASP A 465 34.91 9.45 23.57
N ILE A 466 35.59 10.22 24.43
CA ILE A 466 35.32 10.23 25.87
C ILE A 466 34.02 10.99 26.11
N ASN A 467 33.11 10.37 26.84
CA ASN A 467 31.84 10.97 27.23
C ASN A 467 32.06 11.94 28.40
N PRO A 468 31.76 13.24 28.24
CA PRO A 468 31.97 14.24 29.29
C PRO A 468 31.18 13.98 30.56
N GLY A 469 30.04 13.28 30.48
CA GLY A 469 29.17 13.00 31.62
C GLY A 469 29.54 11.75 32.41
N THR A 470 30.15 10.74 31.76
CA THR A 470 30.47 9.45 32.40
C THR A 470 31.97 9.19 32.54
N GLY A 471 32.81 9.97 31.86
CA GLY A 471 34.27 9.76 31.77
C GLY A 471 34.67 8.51 30.99
N LYS A 472 33.71 7.74 30.46
CA LYS A 472 33.96 6.50 29.71
C LYS A 472 34.06 6.78 28.21
N ARG A 473 34.84 5.97 27.49
CA ARG A 473 34.99 6.07 26.03
C ARG A 473 33.84 5.37 25.30
N ASP A 474 32.62 5.84 25.51
CA ASP A 474 31.39 5.25 24.98
C ASP A 474 30.60 6.15 24.01
N LEU A 475 31.01 7.41 23.82
CA LEU A 475 30.37 8.35 22.90
C LEU A 475 30.78 8.07 21.46
N LEU A 476 29.82 7.82 20.55
CA LEU A 476 30.11 7.65 19.13
C LEU A 476 30.61 8.96 18.51
N ARG A 477 31.85 8.96 17.98
CA ARG A 477 32.41 10.13 17.29
C ARG A 477 31.64 10.46 16.01
N TYR A 478 31.38 9.43 15.20
CA TYR A 478 30.67 9.56 13.94
C TYR A 478 29.20 9.14 14.08
N LYS A 479 28.32 10.15 14.21
CA LYS A 479 26.87 10.00 14.24
C LYS A 479 26.33 9.49 12.90
N VAL A 480 25.05 9.08 12.88
CA VAL A 480 24.39 8.52 11.69
C VAL A 480 24.51 9.47 10.48
N GLU A 481 24.24 10.75 10.66
CA GLU A 481 24.34 11.78 9.62
C GLU A 481 25.73 11.82 8.98
N ASN A 482 26.78 11.83 9.82
CA ASN A 482 28.17 11.83 9.37
C ASN A 482 28.49 10.58 8.54
N ARG A 483 27.93 9.42 8.90
CA ARG A 483 28.21 8.17 8.17
C ARG A 483 27.44 8.10 6.85
N ASN A 484 26.21 8.60 6.82
CA ASN A 484 25.26 8.40 5.73
C ASN A 484 25.32 9.45 4.62
N GLN A 485 26.19 10.45 4.73
CA GLN A 485 26.38 11.48 3.69
C GLN A 485 26.87 10.91 2.36
N ILE A 486 26.45 11.51 1.24
CA ILE A 486 26.79 11.07 -0.11
C ILE A 486 28.31 10.97 -0.38
N ALA A 487 29.10 11.83 0.28
CA ALA A 487 30.56 11.82 0.19
C ALA A 487 31.20 10.55 0.79
N ASN A 488 30.46 9.78 1.60
CA ASN A 488 30.87 8.45 2.07
C ASN A 488 30.20 7.30 1.28
N LEU A 489 29.43 7.59 0.23
CA LEU A 489 28.68 6.58 -0.50
C LEU A 489 29.25 6.34 -1.90
N MET A 490 29.17 5.10 -2.37
CA MET A 490 29.51 4.73 -3.75
C MET A 490 28.51 3.69 -4.27
N LEU A 491 28.39 3.59 -5.60
CA LEU A 491 27.56 2.58 -6.24
C LEU A 491 28.42 1.39 -6.64
N LEU A 492 28.03 0.18 -6.25
CA LEU A 492 28.71 -1.07 -6.56
C LEU A 492 27.71 -2.08 -7.13
N THR A 493 28.19 -3.08 -7.85
CA THR A 493 27.35 -4.25 -8.15
C THR A 493 27.19 -5.14 -6.91
N THR A 494 26.10 -5.91 -6.80
CA THR A 494 25.94 -6.93 -5.75
C THR A 494 27.13 -7.88 -5.68
N LYS A 495 27.76 -8.21 -6.82
CA LYS A 495 29.00 -9.02 -6.87
C LYS A 495 30.17 -8.32 -6.18
N GLU A 496 30.36 -7.04 -6.48
CA GLU A 496 31.43 -6.24 -5.87
C GLU A 496 31.21 -5.99 -4.39
N ASN A 497 29.96 -5.87 -3.94
CA ASN A 497 29.64 -5.63 -2.53
C ASN A 497 29.44 -6.92 -1.70
N GLY A 498 29.28 -8.07 -2.38
CA GLY A 498 28.96 -9.35 -1.77
C GLY A 498 30.13 -10.05 -1.06
N PRO A 499 29.94 -11.32 -0.64
CA PRO A 499 30.97 -12.10 0.04
C PRO A 499 32.27 -12.20 -0.79
N GLY A 500 33.40 -11.85 -0.17
CA GLY A 500 34.71 -11.78 -0.84
C GLY A 500 34.94 -10.52 -1.68
N GLY A 501 33.96 -9.61 -1.73
CA GLY A 501 34.06 -8.27 -2.32
C GLY A 501 34.39 -7.20 -1.28
N LYS A 502 33.82 -6.00 -1.45
CA LYS A 502 34.04 -4.85 -0.57
C LYS A 502 33.45 -5.10 0.82
N SER A 503 32.14 -5.26 0.95
CA SER A 503 31.47 -5.44 2.25
C SER A 503 31.99 -4.42 3.31
N ASP A 504 32.45 -4.90 4.46
CA ASP A 504 33.04 -4.09 5.53
C ASP A 504 34.56 -3.86 5.39
N THR A 505 35.13 -4.09 4.21
CA THR A 505 36.55 -3.83 3.92
C THR A 505 36.85 -2.33 3.98
N PRO A 506 37.84 -1.90 4.78
CA PRO A 506 38.30 -0.51 4.83
C PRO A 506 38.84 0.00 3.49
N PRO A 507 38.73 1.32 3.21
CA PRO A 507 39.10 1.88 1.90
C PRO A 507 40.60 1.79 1.58
N ASP A 508 41.48 1.84 2.58
CA ASP A 508 42.93 1.67 2.41
C ASP A 508 43.32 0.27 1.93
N ILE A 509 42.47 -0.73 2.21
CA ILE A 509 42.61 -2.10 1.70
C ILE A 509 41.88 -2.22 0.35
N TRP A 510 40.62 -1.80 0.28
CA TRP A 510 39.78 -1.99 -0.92
C TRP A 510 40.32 -1.29 -2.16
N PHE A 511 40.83 -0.06 -2.01
CA PHE A 511 41.31 0.74 -3.15
C PHE A 511 42.79 0.52 -3.49
N LYS A 512 43.53 -0.26 -2.69
CA LYS A 512 44.99 -0.44 -2.82
C LYS A 512 45.42 -0.83 -4.24
N ASP A 513 44.68 -1.74 -4.85
CA ASP A 513 45.01 -2.37 -6.14
C ASP A 513 43.98 -2.02 -7.25
N LYS A 514 43.14 -1.00 -7.04
CA LYS A 514 42.15 -0.56 -8.04
C LYS A 514 42.81 0.35 -9.08
N SER A 515 42.33 0.29 -10.32
CA SER A 515 42.82 1.14 -11.40
C SER A 515 42.47 2.61 -11.17
N GLU A 516 43.24 3.51 -11.78
CA GLU A 516 42.94 4.94 -11.75
C GLU A 516 41.55 5.27 -12.30
N SER A 517 41.13 4.58 -13.38
CA SER A 517 39.78 4.70 -13.93
C SER A 517 38.67 4.32 -12.96
N TYR A 518 38.92 3.36 -12.06
CA TYR A 518 37.98 2.97 -11.02
C TYR A 518 37.87 4.06 -9.95
N LEU A 519 39.02 4.63 -9.53
CA LEU A 519 39.05 5.74 -8.59
C LEU A 519 38.37 6.99 -9.17
N ASP A 520 38.59 7.30 -10.44
CA ASP A 520 37.96 8.41 -11.15
C ASP A 520 36.44 8.21 -11.29
N LEU A 521 36.00 6.98 -11.59
CA LEU A 521 34.57 6.65 -11.64
C LEU A 521 33.88 6.94 -10.30
N HIS A 522 34.52 6.56 -9.18
CA HIS A 522 33.98 6.71 -7.83
C HIS A 522 34.37 8.03 -7.15
N LEU A 523 35.07 8.93 -7.86
CA LEU A 523 35.59 10.21 -7.36
C LEU A 523 36.35 10.03 -6.03
N ILE A 524 37.25 9.04 -6.00
CA ILE A 524 38.08 8.75 -4.83
C ILE A 524 39.34 9.64 -4.88
N PRO A 525 39.63 10.43 -3.83
CA PRO A 525 40.89 11.18 -3.74
C PRO A 525 42.08 10.24 -3.91
N LYS A 526 43.02 10.56 -4.81
CA LYS A 526 44.13 9.67 -5.19
C LYS A 526 45.24 9.59 -4.11
N GLU A 527 45.23 10.48 -3.14
CA GLU A 527 46.16 10.48 -2.01
C GLU A 527 45.88 9.33 -1.04
N LYS A 528 46.71 8.28 -1.06
CA LYS A 528 46.52 7.05 -0.27
C LYS A 528 46.44 7.27 1.24
N GLU A 529 47.06 8.33 1.77
CA GLU A 529 46.95 8.64 3.20
C GLU A 529 45.51 9.00 3.59
N LEU A 530 44.71 9.59 2.69
CA LEU A 530 43.31 9.94 2.96
C LEU A 530 42.44 8.69 3.15
N TRP A 531 42.85 7.52 2.65
CA TRP A 531 42.07 6.29 2.78
C TRP A 531 42.12 5.67 4.18
N LYS A 532 42.99 6.17 5.06
CA LYS A 532 43.10 5.67 6.44
C LYS A 532 41.99 6.23 7.32
N LEU A 533 41.43 5.42 8.21
CA LEU A 533 40.34 5.80 9.14
C LEU A 533 40.61 7.11 9.91
N LYS A 534 41.85 7.35 10.34
CA LYS A 534 42.24 8.59 11.04
C LYS A 534 42.01 9.87 10.22
N ASN A 535 41.94 9.75 8.90
CA ASN A 535 41.79 10.85 7.95
C ASN A 535 40.37 10.91 7.34
N TYR A 536 39.40 10.21 7.92
CA TYR A 536 38.02 10.15 7.41
C TYR A 536 37.43 11.53 7.08
N GLU A 537 37.56 12.52 7.98
CA GLU A 537 37.05 13.87 7.76
C GLU A 537 37.76 14.61 6.60
N HIS A 538 39.06 14.38 6.43
CA HIS A 538 39.84 14.96 5.32
C HIS A 538 39.48 14.28 3.99
N PHE A 539 39.27 12.95 4.01
CA PHE A 539 38.78 12.21 2.85
C PHE A 539 37.43 12.76 2.37
N LEU A 540 36.49 12.97 3.29
CA LEU A 540 35.17 13.49 2.96
C LEU A 540 35.26 14.85 2.28
N LYS A 541 36.00 15.81 2.86
CA LYS A 541 36.20 17.13 2.25
C LYS A 541 36.79 17.05 0.85
N ALA A 542 37.85 16.27 0.66
CA ALA A 542 38.47 16.09 -0.65
C ALA A 542 37.49 15.45 -1.66
N ARG A 543 36.66 14.50 -1.22
CA ARG A 543 35.67 13.85 -2.08
C ARG A 543 34.46 14.74 -2.38
N GLU A 544 34.02 15.57 -1.43
CA GLU A 544 32.97 16.57 -1.62
C GLU A 544 33.35 17.55 -2.73
N GLU A 545 34.60 18.01 -2.77
CA GLU A 545 35.12 18.87 -3.85
C GLU A 545 35.04 18.19 -5.21
N LEU A 546 35.47 16.93 -5.31
CA LEU A 546 35.38 16.14 -6.54
C LEU A 546 33.92 15.94 -6.99
N ILE A 547 33.01 15.67 -6.05
CA ILE A 547 31.57 15.53 -6.34
C ILE A 547 30.99 16.86 -6.84
N CYS A 548 31.28 17.98 -6.17
CA CYS A 548 30.82 19.30 -6.62
C CYS A 548 31.37 19.64 -8.01
N GLN A 549 32.64 19.33 -8.30
CA GLN A 549 33.22 19.54 -9.61
C GLN A 549 32.53 18.70 -10.70
N LYS A 550 32.23 17.42 -10.40
CA LYS A 550 31.50 16.53 -11.31
C LYS A 550 30.13 17.09 -11.72
N PHE A 551 29.45 17.74 -10.77
CA PHE A 551 28.10 18.29 -10.95
C PHE A 551 28.06 19.81 -11.13
N GLU A 552 29.20 20.46 -11.43
CA GLU A 552 29.24 21.92 -11.62
C GLU A 552 28.25 22.40 -12.68
N TYR A 553 27.98 21.58 -13.70
CA TYR A 553 27.00 21.88 -14.74
C TYR A 553 25.54 21.96 -14.26
N LEU A 554 25.21 21.38 -13.10
CA LEU A 554 23.90 21.49 -12.45
C LEU A 554 23.86 22.61 -11.41
N ILE A 555 25.00 22.89 -10.77
CA ILE A 555 25.10 23.91 -9.73
C ILE A 555 24.94 25.27 -10.38
N GLN A 556 23.93 26.03 -9.96
CA GLN A 556 23.82 27.42 -10.39
C GLN A 556 24.98 28.21 -9.81
N LYS A 557 25.79 28.84 -10.67
CA LYS A 557 26.72 29.88 -10.23
C LYS A 557 25.87 31.00 -9.66
N GLU A 558 26.12 31.39 -8.42
CA GLU A 558 25.55 32.61 -7.86
C GLU A 558 25.84 33.74 -8.85
N THR A 559 24.80 34.25 -9.51
CA THR A 559 24.89 35.56 -10.14
C THR A 559 25.13 36.53 -9.01
N GLN A 560 26.39 36.98 -8.87
CA GLN A 560 26.78 38.09 -8.01
C GLN A 560 25.98 39.35 -8.33
#